data_AF-A0A9X2IW29-F1
#
_entry.id   AF-A0A9X2IW29-F1
#
_cell.length_a   1.000
_cell.length_b   1.000
_cell.length_c   1.000
_cell.angle_alpha   90.00
_cell.angle_beta   90.00
_cell.angle_gamma   90.00
#
_symmetry.space_group_name_H-M   'P 1'
#
loop_
_entity.id
_entity.type
_entity.pdbx_description
1 polymer ?
#
loop_
_entity_poly.entity_id
_entity_poly.type
_entity_poly.pdbx_seq_one_letter_code
_entity_poly.pdbx_strand_id
1 'polypeptide(L)'
;MTPPLTLPALDGRYALGFLTALGTLRLLTTRAIPATLAWDSDTYRAVLTAPGHATIDDLVTTLTTLVTGIGSDAALPDTDPGFPPPSRTGRDPLRVPATELAAAARGWSRLRGAEQWFPAFVTDLVDDPTAPTMINPYVAPSGQQKFRTLFEKSLNLVRADPKTLLRQAFTGWIRVPGCTGEYFDHRVLYSAADAPDGTSRERGVPGATWLAVMALPALPVYSDGAHRTSPGWHRLPQTRRGKTTWRPILTWPLWHQPLDIDAVTVLLNHPALTPTRNNNDTLTIPTAPAHALGVFTVRAAVRRKIPGRTFDGVLAPHGDDGIPLT
;
A
#
# COMPACT_ATOMS: atom_id res chain seq x y z
N MET A 1 18.90 7.25 24.26
CA MET A 1 18.55 7.20 22.82
C MET A 1 18.14 5.78 22.48
N THR A 2 17.02 5.56 21.79
CA THR A 2 16.63 4.22 21.33
C THR A 2 17.40 3.89 20.06
N PRO A 3 18.07 2.71 19.97
CA PRO A 3 18.83 2.36 18.78
C PRO A 3 17.91 2.13 17.57
N PRO A 4 18.39 2.36 16.34
CA PRO A 4 17.67 1.98 15.13
C PRO A 4 17.47 0.47 15.06
N LEU A 5 16.29 0.04 14.64
CA LEU A 5 15.88 -1.34 14.51
C LEU A 5 15.72 -1.72 13.04
N THR A 6 16.59 -2.60 12.54
CA THR A 6 16.44 -3.20 11.21
C THR A 6 15.28 -4.18 11.21
N LEU A 7 14.46 -4.15 10.15
CA LEU A 7 13.30 -5.02 9.95
C LEU A 7 13.59 -6.01 8.79
N PRO A 8 14.14 -7.21 9.07
CA PRO A 8 14.76 -8.06 8.06
C PRO A 8 13.83 -8.51 6.93
N ALA A 9 12.53 -8.64 7.16
CA ALA A 9 11.58 -9.06 6.11
C ALA A 9 11.10 -7.90 5.24
N LEU A 10 11.30 -6.65 5.65
CA LEU A 10 10.82 -5.47 4.94
C LEU A 10 11.86 -5.01 3.92
N ASP A 11 11.87 -5.70 2.79
CA ASP A 11 12.70 -5.36 1.64
C ASP A 11 12.07 -4.24 0.81
N GLY A 12 12.70 -3.07 0.81
CA GLY A 12 12.23 -1.88 0.09
C GLY A 12 12.22 -2.04 -1.42
N ARG A 13 12.84 -3.09 -1.96
CA ARG A 13 12.81 -3.37 -3.41
C ARG A 13 11.44 -3.85 -3.91
N TYR A 14 10.56 -4.27 -3.00
CA TYR A 14 9.21 -4.75 -3.32
C TYR A 14 8.14 -3.87 -2.70
N ALA A 15 7.06 -3.62 -3.44
CA ALA A 15 5.96 -2.76 -3.01
C ALA A 15 5.36 -3.20 -1.67
N LEU A 16 5.17 -4.51 -1.44
CA LEU A 16 4.68 -5.02 -0.16
C LEU A 16 5.61 -4.65 1.01
N GLY A 17 6.93 -4.82 0.87
CA GLY A 17 7.89 -4.47 1.92
C GLY A 17 7.89 -2.97 2.23
N PHE A 18 7.86 -2.14 1.19
CA PHE A 18 7.73 -0.69 1.30
C PHE A 18 6.45 -0.26 2.01
N LEU A 19 5.29 -0.75 1.56
CA LEU A 19 3.99 -0.40 2.12
C LEU A 19 3.82 -0.92 3.55
N THR A 20 4.34 -2.11 3.87
CA THR A 20 4.34 -2.62 5.23
C THR A 20 5.14 -1.70 6.16
N ALA A 21 6.33 -1.24 5.75
CA ALA A 21 7.14 -0.31 6.54
C ALA A 21 6.42 1.04 6.77
N LEU A 22 5.82 1.60 5.71
CA LEU A 22 5.03 2.84 5.78
C LEU A 22 3.80 2.69 6.69
N GLY A 23 3.13 1.54 6.60
CA GLY A 23 2.01 1.20 7.45
C GLY A 23 2.39 1.12 8.92
N THR A 24 3.52 0.48 9.24
CA THR A 24 4.06 0.43 10.60
C THR A 24 4.43 1.82 11.11
N LEU A 25 5.15 2.63 10.33
CA LEU A 25 5.49 4.01 10.69
C LEU A 25 4.24 4.80 11.08
N ARG A 26 3.23 4.82 10.21
CA ARG A 26 2.00 5.58 10.46
C ARG A 26 1.27 5.07 11.71
N LEU A 27 1.12 3.76 11.89
CA LEU A 27 0.43 3.22 13.07
C LEU A 27 1.11 3.65 14.38
N LEU A 28 2.44 3.64 14.42
CA LEU A 28 3.18 4.15 15.59
C LEU A 28 2.93 5.65 15.78
N THR A 29 2.99 6.45 14.71
CA THR A 29 2.69 7.88 14.78
C THR A 29 1.26 8.17 15.27
N THR A 30 0.25 7.42 14.80
CA THR A 30 -1.15 7.54 15.28
C THR A 30 -1.29 7.22 16.76
N ARG A 31 -0.37 6.42 17.33
CA ARG A 31 -0.28 6.13 18.77
C ARG A 31 0.57 7.16 19.53
N ALA A 32 0.87 8.31 18.92
CA ALA A 32 1.72 9.37 19.46
C ALA A 32 3.15 8.88 19.80
N ILE A 33 3.63 7.84 19.12
CA ILE A 33 5.03 7.39 19.21
C ILE A 33 5.80 8.11 18.09
N PRO A 34 6.80 8.95 18.41
CA PRO A 34 7.58 9.68 17.40
C PRO A 34 8.56 8.72 16.72
N ALA A 35 8.04 7.98 15.74
CA ALA A 35 8.77 7.01 14.95
C ALA A 35 9.32 7.65 13.67
N THR A 36 10.47 7.16 13.20
CA THR A 36 11.09 7.53 11.93
C THR A 36 11.49 6.28 11.16
N LEU A 37 11.49 6.37 9.84
CA LEU A 37 11.83 5.32 8.90
C LEU A 37 12.98 5.77 7.99
N ALA A 38 13.95 4.87 7.81
CA ALA A 38 15.04 4.97 6.85
C ALA A 38 15.20 3.63 6.12
N TRP A 39 16.09 3.58 5.15
CA TRP A 39 16.46 2.37 4.43
C TRP A 39 17.97 2.17 4.46
N ASP A 40 18.39 0.94 4.72
CA ASP A 40 19.79 0.54 4.60
C ASP A 40 20.15 0.39 3.12
N SER A 41 21.21 1.05 2.65
CA SER A 41 21.56 1.07 1.22
C SER A 41 22.19 -0.22 0.72
N ASP A 42 22.78 -1.02 1.62
CA ASP A 42 23.46 -2.26 1.24
C ASP A 42 22.46 -3.43 1.16
N THR A 43 21.50 -3.45 2.07
CA THR A 43 20.53 -4.54 2.25
C THR A 43 19.12 -4.20 1.78
N TYR A 44 18.83 -2.92 1.52
CA TYR A 44 17.52 -2.37 1.17
C TYR A 44 16.45 -2.63 2.23
N ARG A 45 16.83 -2.95 3.48
CA ARG A 45 15.89 -3.23 4.57
C ARG A 45 15.44 -1.95 5.24
N ALA A 46 14.17 -1.93 5.66
CA ALA A 46 13.65 -0.84 6.48
C ALA A 46 14.40 -0.79 7.82
N VAL A 47 14.75 0.43 8.23
CA VAL A 47 15.34 0.75 9.52
C VAL A 47 14.39 1.70 10.24
N LEU A 48 13.80 1.23 11.33
CA LEU A 48 12.83 1.99 12.11
C LEU A 48 13.49 2.48 13.41
N THR A 49 13.32 3.76 13.74
CA THR A 49 13.70 4.28 15.06
C THR A 49 12.47 4.82 15.75
N ALA A 50 12.12 4.27 16.92
CA ALA A 50 10.96 4.70 17.69
C ALA A 50 11.24 4.53 19.19
N PRO A 51 10.98 5.55 20.05
CA PRO A 51 11.18 5.42 21.49
C PRO A 51 10.43 4.22 22.08
N GLY A 52 11.09 3.49 22.96
CA GLY A 52 10.53 2.29 23.61
C GLY A 52 10.43 1.04 22.72
N HIS A 53 10.95 1.08 21.49
CA HIS A 53 10.90 -0.04 20.54
C HIS A 53 12.31 -0.39 20.06
N ALA A 54 13.12 -0.97 20.96
CA ALA A 54 14.49 -1.37 20.65
C ALA A 54 14.55 -2.75 19.96
N THR A 55 13.46 -3.53 20.04
CA THR A 55 13.39 -4.89 19.50
C THR A 55 12.13 -5.10 18.66
N ILE A 56 12.14 -6.15 17.82
CA ILE A 56 10.95 -6.59 17.08
C ILE A 56 9.84 -7.02 18.05
N ASP A 57 10.18 -7.57 19.21
CA ASP A 57 9.19 -7.98 20.22
C ASP A 57 8.43 -6.79 20.82
N ASP A 58 9.10 -5.64 20.99
CA ASP A 58 8.44 -4.39 21.42
C ASP A 58 7.40 -3.95 20.37
N LEU A 59 7.79 -3.94 19.09
CA LEU A 59 6.89 -3.60 17.97
C LEU A 59 5.69 -4.55 17.89
N VAL A 60 5.96 -5.86 17.96
CA VAL A 60 4.92 -6.89 17.90
C VAL A 60 3.96 -6.75 19.08
N THR A 61 4.46 -6.43 20.27
CA THR A 61 3.62 -6.20 21.46
C THR A 61 2.68 -5.02 21.25
N THR A 62 3.22 -3.86 20.85
CA THR A 62 2.42 -2.65 20.58
C THR A 62 1.36 -2.89 19.50
N LEU A 63 1.74 -3.53 18.38
CA LEU A 63 0.83 -3.79 17.28
C LEU A 63 -0.21 -4.87 17.63
N THR A 64 0.15 -5.86 18.45
CA THR A 64 -0.78 -6.86 18.98
C THR A 64 -1.83 -6.17 19.86
N THR A 65 -1.41 -5.31 20.80
CA THR A 65 -2.35 -4.51 21.61
C THR A 65 -3.30 -3.72 20.74
N LEU A 66 -2.80 -3.07 19.68
CA LEU A 66 -3.62 -2.35 18.73
C LEU A 66 -4.64 -3.27 18.05
N VAL A 67 -4.22 -4.39 17.47
CA VAL A 67 -5.11 -5.35 16.80
C VAL A 67 -6.18 -5.90 17.75
N THR A 68 -5.80 -6.24 18.98
CA THR A 68 -6.74 -6.73 20.01
C THR A 68 -7.71 -5.66 20.48
N GLY A 69 -7.33 -4.38 20.39
CA GLY A 69 -8.19 -3.24 20.73
C GLY A 69 -9.18 -2.87 19.63
N ILE A 70 -9.03 -3.40 18.41
CA ILE A 70 -10.03 -3.21 17.34
C ILE A 70 -11.25 -4.06 17.68
N GLY A 71 -12.39 -3.42 17.94
CA GLY A 71 -13.65 -4.10 18.24
C GLY A 71 -14.03 -5.13 17.16
N SER A 72 -14.70 -6.22 17.54
CA SER A 72 -15.00 -7.36 16.65
C SER A 72 -15.62 -6.93 15.32
N ASP A 73 -16.52 -5.94 15.38
CA ASP A 73 -17.30 -5.45 14.25
C ASP A 73 -16.63 -4.28 13.51
N ALA A 74 -15.45 -3.83 13.97
CA ALA A 74 -14.67 -2.80 13.29
C ALA A 74 -13.64 -3.42 12.33
N ALA A 75 -13.51 -2.79 11.16
CA ALA A 75 -12.56 -3.21 10.12
C ALA A 75 -11.23 -2.45 10.19
N LEU A 76 -11.19 -1.31 10.89
CA LEU A 76 -10.06 -0.39 10.97
C LEU A 76 -9.78 0.01 12.43
N PRO A 77 -8.52 0.30 12.78
CA PRO A 77 -8.19 0.83 14.10
C PRO A 77 -8.76 2.23 14.31
N ASP A 78 -9.07 2.55 15.58
CA ASP A 78 -9.55 3.87 16.03
C ASP A 78 -10.75 4.43 15.24
N THR A 79 -11.53 3.53 14.63
CA THR A 79 -12.63 3.84 13.73
C THR A 79 -13.92 3.27 14.27
N ASP A 80 -15.04 3.97 14.05
CA ASP A 80 -16.37 3.44 14.36
C ASP A 80 -16.66 2.14 13.57
N PRO A 81 -17.30 1.11 14.15
CA PRO A 81 -17.68 -0.12 13.44
C PRO A 81 -18.52 0.10 12.17
N GLY A 82 -19.23 1.23 12.10
CA GLY A 82 -19.96 1.67 10.92
C GLY A 82 -19.08 2.13 9.75
N PHE A 83 -17.75 2.18 9.88
CA PHE A 83 -16.83 2.61 8.83
C PHE A 83 -15.64 1.64 8.61
N PRO A 84 -15.27 1.28 7.36
CA PRO A 84 -16.01 1.53 6.13
C PRO A 84 -17.43 0.94 6.20
N PRO A 85 -18.44 1.53 5.55
CA PRO A 85 -19.81 1.09 5.77
C PRO A 85 -20.01 -0.39 5.43
N PRO A 86 -20.64 -1.17 6.34
CA PRO A 86 -21.00 -2.54 6.02
C PRO A 86 -22.03 -2.52 4.89
N SER A 87 -21.87 -3.42 3.94
CA SER A 87 -22.76 -3.49 2.78
C SER A 87 -23.79 -4.59 2.98
N ARG A 88 -25.07 -4.19 2.99
CA ARG A 88 -26.22 -5.10 3.13
C ARG A 88 -26.67 -5.71 1.79
N THR A 89 -26.39 -5.06 0.65
CA THR A 89 -26.71 -5.54 -0.72
C THR A 89 -25.61 -5.13 -1.72
N GLY A 90 -25.55 -5.82 -2.87
CA GLY A 90 -24.36 -6.06 -3.71
C GLY A 90 -23.45 -4.91 -4.17
N ARG A 91 -23.78 -3.62 -3.95
CA ARG A 91 -22.90 -2.49 -4.30
C ARG A 91 -22.01 -2.10 -3.11
N ASP A 92 -20.78 -1.69 -3.41
CA ASP A 92 -19.86 -1.12 -2.43
C ASP A 92 -20.35 0.26 -1.98
N PRO A 93 -20.65 0.48 -0.68
CA PRO A 93 -21.16 1.74 -0.16
C PRO A 93 -20.19 2.92 -0.30
N LEU A 94 -18.91 2.67 -0.50
CA LEU A 94 -17.93 3.73 -0.77
C LEU A 94 -17.94 4.16 -2.24
N ARG A 95 -18.46 3.33 -3.16
CA ARG A 95 -18.57 3.63 -4.60
C ARG A 95 -19.90 4.28 -4.94
N VAL A 96 -20.16 5.44 -4.35
CA VAL A 96 -21.32 6.29 -4.67
C VAL A 96 -21.10 7.01 -6.01
N PRO A 97 -22.15 7.53 -6.67
CA PRO A 97 -21.98 8.50 -7.76
C PRO A 97 -21.15 9.72 -7.31
N ALA A 98 -20.37 10.31 -8.21
CA ALA A 98 -19.54 11.49 -7.89
C ALA A 98 -20.36 12.63 -7.26
N THR A 99 -21.55 12.90 -7.79
CA THR A 99 -22.50 13.92 -7.28
C THR A 99 -22.98 13.67 -5.84
N GLU A 100 -22.91 12.43 -5.35
CA GLU A 100 -23.34 12.06 -4.00
C GLU A 100 -22.17 12.00 -3.00
N LEU A 101 -20.91 12.05 -3.46
CA LEU A 101 -19.75 11.84 -2.60
C LEU A 101 -19.69 12.87 -1.46
N ALA A 102 -19.93 14.15 -1.74
CA ALA A 102 -19.90 15.19 -0.71
C ALA A 102 -20.93 14.96 0.40
N ALA A 103 -22.13 14.47 0.05
CA ALA A 103 -23.16 14.14 1.03
C ALA A 103 -22.79 12.88 1.84
N ALA A 104 -22.27 11.86 1.16
CA ALA A 104 -21.80 10.63 1.81
C ALA A 104 -20.62 10.91 2.77
N ALA A 105 -19.64 11.70 2.34
CA ALA A 105 -18.50 12.13 3.14
C ALA A 105 -18.94 12.87 4.41
N ARG A 106 -19.90 13.80 4.32
CA ARG A 106 -20.47 14.46 5.52
C ARG A 106 -21.13 13.47 6.49
N GLY A 107 -21.74 12.40 5.97
CA GLY A 107 -22.27 11.32 6.79
C GLY A 107 -21.16 10.54 7.49
N TRP A 108 -20.10 10.19 6.76
CA TRP A 108 -18.96 9.45 7.31
C TRP A 108 -18.13 10.28 8.30
N SER A 109 -17.96 11.58 8.10
CA SER A 109 -17.24 12.46 9.04
C SER A 109 -17.87 12.52 10.44
N ARG A 110 -19.12 12.05 10.60
CA ARG A 110 -19.74 11.90 11.93
C ARG A 110 -19.30 10.63 12.65
N LEU A 111 -18.71 9.68 11.93
CA LEU A 111 -18.16 8.44 12.47
C LEU A 111 -16.71 8.69 12.88
N ARG A 112 -16.41 8.39 14.15
CA ARG A 112 -15.07 8.57 14.71
C ARG A 112 -14.03 7.92 13.81
N GLY A 113 -12.98 8.67 13.47
CA GLY A 113 -11.82 8.17 12.74
C GLY A 113 -12.05 7.95 11.24
N ALA A 114 -13.25 8.19 10.68
CA ALA A 114 -13.46 8.00 9.24
C ALA A 114 -12.72 9.03 8.37
N GLU A 115 -12.51 10.25 8.89
CA GLU A 115 -11.88 11.37 8.19
C GLU A 115 -10.43 11.12 7.74
N GLN A 116 -9.66 10.35 8.52
CA GLN A 116 -8.29 9.96 8.15
C GLN A 116 -8.27 8.91 7.03
N TRP A 117 -9.37 8.22 6.77
CA TRP A 117 -9.41 7.06 5.88
C TRP A 117 -10.10 7.34 4.54
N PHE A 118 -11.24 8.05 4.53
CA PHE A 118 -12.01 8.21 3.29
C PHE A 118 -11.23 8.92 2.16
N PRO A 119 -10.34 9.92 2.39
CA PRO A 119 -9.55 10.54 1.33
C PRO A 119 -8.57 9.56 0.67
N ALA A 120 -8.25 8.47 1.36
CA ALA A 120 -7.43 7.39 0.83
C ALA A 120 -8.23 6.33 0.07
N PHE A 121 -9.56 6.39 0.06
CA PHE A 121 -10.38 5.36 -0.58
C PHE A 121 -10.95 5.82 -1.90
N VAL A 122 -11.55 7.01 -1.91
CA VAL A 122 -12.37 7.48 -3.03
C VAL A 122 -12.19 8.97 -3.32
N THR A 123 -12.35 9.34 -4.58
CA THR A 123 -12.38 10.73 -5.07
C THR A 123 -13.44 10.91 -6.15
N ASP A 124 -13.99 12.13 -6.24
CA ASP A 124 -14.91 12.63 -7.26
C ASP A 124 -14.23 13.55 -8.30
N LEU A 125 -12.90 13.73 -8.22
CA LEU A 125 -12.14 14.71 -8.99
C LEU A 125 -11.90 14.34 -10.48
N VAL A 126 -12.77 13.56 -11.12
CA VAL A 126 -12.59 13.16 -12.54
C VAL A 126 -13.67 13.80 -13.42
N ASP A 127 -13.30 14.17 -14.64
CA ASP A 127 -14.10 14.89 -15.64
C ASP A 127 -15.35 14.14 -16.19
N ASP A 128 -15.98 13.27 -15.40
CA ASP A 128 -17.27 12.67 -15.69
C ASP A 128 -18.16 12.64 -14.44
N PRO A 129 -19.14 13.55 -14.32
CA PRO A 129 -20.02 13.63 -13.15
C PRO A 129 -20.97 12.44 -13.01
N THR A 130 -21.12 11.63 -14.07
CA THR A 130 -21.97 10.42 -14.07
C THR A 130 -21.20 9.15 -13.70
N ALA A 131 -19.87 9.22 -13.68
CA ALA A 131 -19.04 8.10 -13.28
C ALA A 131 -19.15 7.83 -11.76
N PRO A 132 -19.02 6.56 -11.33
CA PRO A 132 -18.84 6.24 -9.91
C PRO A 132 -17.55 6.87 -9.39
N THR A 133 -17.49 7.13 -8.08
CA THR A 133 -16.27 7.60 -7.43
C THR A 133 -15.09 6.68 -7.73
N MET A 134 -13.95 7.32 -7.96
CA MET A 134 -12.74 6.65 -8.36
C MET A 134 -11.98 6.15 -7.14
N ILE A 135 -11.50 4.92 -7.22
CA ILE A 135 -10.89 4.22 -6.10
C ILE A 135 -9.36 4.34 -6.13
N ASN A 136 -8.73 4.27 -4.96
CA ASN A 136 -7.29 4.35 -4.85
C ASN A 136 -6.54 3.31 -5.73
N PRO A 137 -5.58 3.69 -6.58
CA PRO A 137 -4.84 2.76 -7.46
C PRO A 137 -3.99 1.71 -6.72
N TYR A 138 -3.71 1.91 -5.43
CA TYR A 138 -3.10 0.89 -4.58
C TYR A 138 -4.02 -0.29 -4.31
N VAL A 139 -5.34 -0.14 -4.43
CA VAL A 139 -6.28 -1.26 -4.28
C VAL A 139 -6.57 -1.91 -5.63
N ALA A 140 -6.64 -3.24 -5.67
CA ALA A 140 -7.02 -4.02 -6.85
C ALA A 140 -8.21 -4.92 -6.53
N PRO A 141 -9.40 -4.34 -6.30
CA PRO A 141 -10.57 -5.10 -5.87
C PRO A 141 -10.97 -6.12 -6.93
N SER A 142 -11.11 -7.37 -6.50
CA SER A 142 -11.46 -8.50 -7.36
C SER A 142 -12.98 -8.69 -7.44
N GLY A 143 -13.57 -8.55 -8.63
CA GLY A 143 -14.99 -8.80 -8.86
C GLY A 143 -15.90 -7.86 -8.04
N GLN A 144 -16.78 -8.42 -7.21
CA GLN A 144 -17.69 -7.69 -6.33
C GLN A 144 -17.08 -7.37 -4.94
N GLN A 145 -15.75 -7.36 -4.82
CA GLN A 145 -15.08 -7.04 -3.56
C GLN A 145 -15.43 -5.62 -3.11
N LYS A 146 -15.89 -5.52 -1.86
CA LYS A 146 -16.21 -4.29 -1.16
C LYS A 146 -14.95 -3.74 -0.50
N PHE A 147 -14.79 -2.44 -0.41
CA PHE A 147 -13.65 -1.82 0.27
C PHE A 147 -13.49 -2.31 1.71
N ARG A 148 -14.59 -2.48 2.44
CA ARG A 148 -14.56 -3.02 3.80
C ARG A 148 -13.87 -4.38 3.89
N THR A 149 -14.11 -5.27 2.91
CA THR A 149 -13.54 -6.62 2.93
C THR A 149 -12.05 -6.66 2.60
N LEU A 150 -11.49 -5.60 2.00
CA LEU A 150 -10.04 -5.39 1.86
C LEU A 150 -9.34 -5.41 3.24
N PHE A 151 -9.96 -4.77 4.23
CA PHE A 151 -9.41 -4.64 5.57
C PHE A 151 -9.78 -5.84 6.45
N GLU A 152 -11.04 -6.26 6.43
CA GLU A 152 -11.53 -7.35 7.29
C GLU A 152 -10.81 -8.67 7.04
N LYS A 153 -10.52 -9.02 5.78
CA LYS A 153 -9.89 -10.31 5.47
C LYS A 153 -8.50 -10.45 6.09
N SER A 154 -7.65 -9.45 5.90
CA SER A 154 -6.30 -9.45 6.47
C SER A 154 -6.35 -9.31 7.99
N LEU A 155 -7.22 -8.45 8.53
CA LEU A 155 -7.43 -8.29 9.97
C LEU A 155 -7.91 -9.58 10.64
N ASN A 156 -8.88 -10.30 10.05
CA ASN A 156 -9.41 -11.54 10.64
C ASN A 156 -8.35 -12.65 10.68
N LEU A 157 -7.50 -12.75 9.65
CA LEU A 157 -6.36 -13.65 9.69
C LEU A 157 -5.38 -13.26 10.80
N VAL A 158 -5.02 -11.98 10.91
CA VAL A 158 -4.12 -11.49 11.96
C VAL A 158 -4.73 -11.70 13.36
N ARG A 159 -6.03 -11.45 13.56
CA ARG A 159 -6.72 -11.67 14.84
C ARG A 159 -6.66 -13.11 15.33
N ALA A 160 -6.60 -14.09 14.43
CA ALA A 160 -6.52 -15.49 14.81
C ALA A 160 -5.17 -15.84 15.48
N ASP A 161 -4.09 -15.15 15.13
CA ASP A 161 -2.77 -15.30 15.75
C ASP A 161 -1.93 -14.01 15.58
N PRO A 162 -2.24 -12.95 16.37
CA PRO A 162 -1.70 -11.61 16.10
C PRO A 162 -0.20 -11.56 16.35
N LYS A 163 0.28 -12.17 17.44
CA LYS A 163 1.69 -12.15 17.80
C LYS A 163 2.55 -12.81 16.72
N THR A 164 2.17 -13.99 16.26
CA THR A 164 2.95 -14.73 15.26
C THR A 164 2.91 -14.04 13.90
N LEU A 165 1.72 -13.67 13.41
CA LEU A 165 1.57 -13.10 12.07
C LEU A 165 2.17 -11.70 11.95
N LEU A 166 2.12 -10.88 13.01
CA LEU A 166 2.82 -9.60 13.05
C LEU A 166 4.34 -9.78 13.15
N ARG A 167 4.83 -10.74 13.95
CA ARG A 167 6.27 -11.04 14.01
C ARG A 167 6.81 -11.47 12.63
N GLN A 168 6.11 -12.37 11.96
CA GLN A 168 6.46 -12.83 10.60
C GLN A 168 6.53 -11.68 9.59
N ALA A 169 5.70 -10.64 9.74
CA ALA A 169 5.76 -9.47 8.88
C ALA A 169 7.13 -8.77 8.92
N PHE A 170 7.84 -8.84 10.06
CA PHE A 170 9.14 -8.19 10.28
C PHE A 170 10.34 -9.13 10.18
N THR A 171 10.20 -10.40 10.55
CA THR A 171 11.34 -11.34 10.63
C THR A 171 11.50 -12.24 9.41
N GLY A 172 10.39 -12.66 8.80
CA GLY A 172 10.41 -13.55 7.65
C GLY A 172 9.01 -13.93 7.21
N TRP A 173 8.70 -13.68 5.95
CA TRP A 173 7.35 -13.88 5.41
C TRP A 173 7.00 -15.35 5.23
N ILE A 174 5.91 -15.77 5.85
CA ILE A 174 5.26 -17.05 5.59
C ILE A 174 3.98 -16.80 4.82
N ARG A 175 3.82 -17.49 3.68
CA ARG A 175 2.66 -17.33 2.80
C ARG A 175 1.55 -18.30 3.18
N VAL A 176 0.35 -17.76 3.41
CA VAL A 176 -0.81 -18.50 3.88
C VAL A 176 -1.81 -18.71 2.73
N PRO A 177 -2.25 -19.94 2.45
CA PRO A 177 -3.29 -20.21 1.45
C PRO A 177 -4.59 -19.45 1.71
N GLY A 178 -5.21 -18.94 0.65
CA GLY A 178 -6.47 -18.19 0.73
C GLY A 178 -6.32 -16.72 1.11
N CYS A 179 -5.10 -16.28 1.46
CA CYS A 179 -4.77 -14.86 1.59
C CYS A 179 -4.39 -14.31 0.20
N THR A 180 -5.15 -13.34 -0.32
CA THR A 180 -4.86 -12.69 -1.62
C THR A 180 -3.71 -11.69 -1.55
N GLY A 181 -3.24 -11.36 -0.33
CA GLY A 181 -2.25 -10.31 -0.10
C GLY A 181 -2.68 -8.93 -0.63
N GLU A 182 -3.99 -8.77 -0.89
CA GLU A 182 -4.59 -7.68 -1.65
C GLU A 182 -3.81 -7.30 -2.92
N TYR A 183 -3.13 -8.29 -3.50
CA TYR A 183 -2.34 -8.19 -4.72
C TYR A 183 -1.22 -7.14 -4.69
N PHE A 184 -0.69 -6.80 -3.50
CA PHE A 184 0.48 -5.92 -3.35
C PHE A 184 1.80 -6.57 -3.76
N ASP A 185 1.81 -7.88 -4.02
CA ASP A 185 2.98 -8.63 -4.44
C ASP A 185 2.61 -9.75 -5.40
N HIS A 186 3.22 -9.76 -6.58
CA HIS A 186 3.08 -10.79 -7.60
C HIS A 186 3.36 -12.22 -7.13
N ARG A 187 4.18 -12.41 -6.09
CA ARG A 187 4.47 -13.72 -5.50
C ARG A 187 3.28 -14.32 -4.74
N VAL A 188 2.17 -13.59 -4.63
CA VAL A 188 0.91 -14.15 -4.14
C VAL A 188 0.34 -15.22 -5.07
N LEU A 189 0.69 -15.15 -6.37
CA LEU A 189 0.24 -16.12 -7.36
C LEU A 189 1.04 -17.41 -7.19
N TYR A 190 0.40 -18.43 -6.62
CA TYR A 190 0.97 -19.75 -6.50
C TYR A 190 0.34 -20.64 -7.57
N SER A 191 1.12 -20.98 -8.60
CA SER A 191 0.58 -21.62 -9.80
C SER A 191 0.28 -23.09 -9.57
N ALA A 192 -0.49 -23.69 -10.48
CA ALA A 192 -0.70 -25.14 -10.52
C ALA A 192 0.63 -25.92 -10.62
N ALA A 193 1.64 -25.36 -11.28
CA ALA A 193 2.95 -25.99 -11.40
C ALA A 193 3.73 -26.00 -10.08
N ASP A 194 3.46 -25.02 -9.19
CA ASP A 194 4.10 -24.91 -7.88
C ASP A 194 3.31 -25.68 -6.79
N ALA A 195 2.06 -26.05 -7.08
CA ALA A 195 1.16 -26.66 -6.12
C ALA A 195 1.19 -28.20 -6.19
N PRO A 196 1.42 -28.91 -5.07
CA PRO A 196 1.42 -30.38 -5.06
C PRO A 196 0.11 -31.02 -5.52
N ASP A 197 -1.00 -30.29 -5.38
CA ASP A 197 -2.35 -30.69 -5.78
C ASP A 197 -2.76 -30.14 -7.16
N GLY A 198 -1.83 -29.55 -7.91
CA GLY A 198 -2.09 -29.00 -9.24
C GLY A 198 -3.07 -27.82 -9.26
N THR A 199 -3.44 -27.28 -8.10
CA THR A 199 -4.48 -26.24 -7.99
C THR A 199 -3.83 -24.87 -7.75
N SER A 200 -4.03 -23.97 -8.70
CA SER A 200 -3.61 -22.57 -8.56
C SER A 200 -4.40 -21.91 -7.44
N ARG A 201 -3.70 -21.27 -6.50
CA ARG A 201 -4.31 -20.58 -5.35
C ARG A 201 -3.49 -19.38 -4.92
N GLU A 202 -4.15 -18.37 -4.37
CA GLU A 202 -3.43 -17.24 -3.80
C GLU A 202 -2.81 -17.62 -2.45
N ARG A 203 -1.54 -17.21 -2.24
CA ARG A 203 -0.82 -17.33 -0.97
C ARG A 203 -0.12 -16.02 -0.57
N GLY A 204 -0.81 -15.21 0.22
CA GLY A 204 -0.36 -13.91 0.72
C GLY A 204 0.30 -13.98 2.10
N VAL A 205 0.78 -12.84 2.60
CA VAL A 205 1.44 -12.71 3.90
C VAL A 205 0.53 -11.88 4.81
N PRO A 206 -0.28 -12.48 5.70
CA PRO A 206 -1.38 -11.75 6.36
C PRO A 206 -0.94 -10.52 7.16
N GLY A 207 0.07 -10.64 8.03
CA GLY A 207 0.56 -9.53 8.85
C GLY A 207 1.13 -8.38 8.01
N ALA A 208 1.96 -8.69 7.01
CA ALA A 208 2.51 -7.69 6.10
C ALA A 208 1.41 -7.03 5.26
N THR A 209 0.41 -7.80 4.81
CA THR A 209 -0.72 -7.30 4.04
C THR A 209 -1.58 -6.36 4.87
N TRP A 210 -1.89 -6.73 6.12
CA TRP A 210 -2.65 -5.88 7.03
C TRP A 210 -1.91 -4.56 7.26
N LEU A 211 -0.61 -4.60 7.58
CA LEU A 211 0.21 -3.40 7.70
C LEU A 211 0.26 -2.58 6.40
N ALA A 212 0.34 -3.22 5.24
CA ALA A 212 0.36 -2.52 3.95
C ALA A 212 -0.98 -1.81 3.65
N VAL A 213 -2.14 -2.44 3.89
CA VAL A 213 -3.43 -1.73 3.77
C VAL A 213 -3.58 -0.65 4.82
N MET A 214 -2.89 -0.79 5.96
CA MET A 214 -2.83 0.29 6.91
C MET A 214 -2.23 1.50 6.21
N ALA A 215 -1.13 1.44 5.45
CA ALA A 215 -0.45 2.60 4.84
C ALA A 215 -1.32 3.60 4.03
N LEU A 216 -2.52 3.21 3.59
CA LEU A 216 -3.37 3.98 2.66
C LEU A 216 -3.63 5.45 3.06
N PRO A 217 -3.83 5.85 4.33
CA PRO A 217 -4.00 7.27 4.71
C PRO A 217 -2.83 8.17 4.32
N ALA A 218 -1.60 7.63 4.23
CA ALA A 218 -0.43 8.38 3.74
C ALA A 218 -0.38 8.46 2.20
N LEU A 219 -1.32 7.82 1.52
CA LEU A 219 -1.41 7.66 0.07
C LEU A 219 -2.82 8.05 -0.42
N PRO A 220 -3.25 9.31 -0.20
CA PRO A 220 -4.58 9.75 -0.60
C PRO A 220 -4.81 9.58 -2.10
N VAL A 221 -6.07 9.43 -2.51
CA VAL A 221 -6.44 9.41 -3.92
C VAL A 221 -6.86 10.82 -4.34
N TYR A 222 -6.32 11.28 -5.47
CA TYR A 222 -6.62 12.58 -6.06
C TYR A 222 -6.66 12.47 -7.58
N SER A 223 -6.76 13.61 -8.29
CA SER A 223 -6.79 13.66 -9.75
C SER A 223 -5.62 14.49 -10.30
N ASP A 224 -5.11 14.06 -11.45
CA ASP A 224 -4.18 14.85 -12.28
C ASP A 224 -4.91 15.72 -13.34
N GLY A 225 -6.23 15.93 -13.15
CA GLY A 225 -7.14 16.58 -14.07
C GLY A 225 -7.98 15.55 -14.82
N ALA A 226 -7.33 14.68 -15.60
CA ALA A 226 -8.02 13.71 -16.45
C ALA A 226 -8.15 12.30 -15.82
N HIS A 227 -7.29 11.97 -14.85
CA HIS A 227 -7.22 10.62 -14.29
C HIS A 227 -7.04 10.62 -12.78
N ARG A 228 -7.58 9.58 -12.15
CA ARG A 228 -7.25 9.26 -10.75
C ARG A 228 -5.77 8.92 -10.60
N THR A 229 -5.17 9.40 -9.53
CA THR A 229 -3.82 9.06 -9.12
C THR A 229 -3.68 9.08 -7.59
N SER A 230 -2.48 8.76 -7.10
CA SER A 230 -2.11 8.70 -5.69
C SER A 230 -0.58 8.87 -5.62
N PRO A 231 0.03 9.22 -4.47
CA PRO A 231 1.48 9.39 -4.40
C PRO A 231 2.21 8.17 -4.95
N GLY A 232 3.28 8.40 -5.71
CA GLY A 232 4.04 7.35 -6.41
C GLY A 232 3.37 6.75 -7.66
N TRP A 233 2.10 7.02 -7.95
CA TRP A 233 1.49 6.57 -9.21
C TRP A 233 1.68 7.59 -10.32
N HIS A 234 2.19 7.10 -11.45
CA HIS A 234 2.46 7.90 -12.64
C HIS A 234 1.85 7.25 -13.87
N ARG A 235 1.26 8.07 -14.74
CA ARG A 235 0.83 7.65 -16.08
C ARG A 235 1.88 8.07 -17.08
N LEU A 236 2.57 7.09 -17.66
CA LEU A 236 3.60 7.36 -18.65
C LEU A 236 3.21 6.79 -20.01
N PRO A 237 3.50 7.51 -21.10
CA PRO A 237 3.30 6.98 -22.44
C PRO A 237 4.24 5.78 -22.62
N GLN A 238 3.80 4.78 -23.35
CA GLN A 238 4.60 3.63 -23.75
C GLN A 238 4.29 3.34 -25.22
N THR A 239 5.29 3.43 -26.08
CA THR A 239 5.14 3.18 -27.51
C THR A 239 5.61 1.77 -27.83
N ARG A 240 4.68 0.90 -28.24
CA ARG A 240 5.01 -0.48 -28.65
C ARG A 240 4.37 -0.77 -29.99
N ARG A 241 5.17 -1.24 -30.96
CA ARG A 241 4.74 -1.54 -32.34
C ARG A 241 3.96 -0.37 -32.98
N GLY A 242 4.49 0.85 -32.84
CA GLY A 242 3.91 2.07 -33.41
C GLY A 242 2.63 2.58 -32.73
N LYS A 243 2.17 1.97 -31.63
CA LYS A 243 1.02 2.44 -30.85
C LYS A 243 1.47 2.97 -29.49
N THR A 244 1.12 4.21 -29.19
CA THR A 244 1.34 4.82 -27.87
C THR A 244 0.16 4.50 -26.96
N THR A 245 0.45 3.87 -25.83
CA THR A 245 -0.52 3.56 -24.78
C THR A 245 -0.04 4.15 -23.46
N TRP A 246 -0.96 4.63 -22.62
CA TRP A 246 -0.61 5.14 -21.30
C TRP A 246 -0.63 4.01 -20.29
N ARG A 247 0.50 3.76 -19.62
CA ARG A 247 0.59 2.74 -18.56
C ARG A 247 0.72 3.38 -17.19
N PRO A 248 -0.09 2.94 -16.20
CA PRO A 248 0.15 3.30 -14.82
C PRO A 248 1.37 2.53 -14.29
N ILE A 249 2.30 3.27 -13.70
CA ILE A 249 3.50 2.76 -13.04
C ILE A 249 3.50 3.31 -11.62
N LEU A 250 3.72 2.43 -10.66
CA LEU A 250 3.98 2.79 -9.28
C LEU A 250 5.49 2.93 -9.09
N THR A 251 5.95 4.04 -8.55
CA THR A 251 7.34 4.25 -8.12
C THR A 251 7.40 4.64 -6.65
N TRP A 252 8.48 4.26 -5.97
CA TRP A 252 8.74 4.67 -4.59
C TRP A 252 10.24 4.80 -4.31
N PRO A 253 10.66 5.85 -3.58
CA PRO A 253 12.06 6.08 -3.22
C PRO A 253 12.49 5.23 -2.03
N LEU A 254 13.78 4.94 -1.95
CA LEU A 254 14.49 4.48 -0.75
C LEU A 254 15.57 5.50 -0.40
N TRP A 255 15.64 5.87 0.87
CA TRP A 255 16.38 7.04 1.36
C TRP A 255 17.20 6.70 2.63
N HIS A 256 18.25 7.49 2.90
CA HIS A 256 19.18 7.23 4.00
C HIS A 256 18.72 7.80 5.35
N GLN A 257 18.19 9.02 5.35
CA GLN A 257 17.90 9.76 6.58
C GLN A 257 16.65 9.22 7.28
N PRO A 258 16.59 9.23 8.62
CA PRO A 258 15.35 8.90 9.33
C PRO A 258 14.29 9.97 9.07
N LEU A 259 13.17 9.57 8.47
CA LEU A 259 12.03 10.44 8.15
C LEU A 259 10.78 10.02 8.95
N ASP A 260 10.07 10.98 9.52
CA ASP A 260 8.73 10.75 10.08
C ASP A 260 7.67 10.63 8.96
N ILE A 261 6.41 10.38 9.34
CA ILE A 261 5.34 10.15 8.37
C ILE A 261 5.05 11.37 7.48
N ASP A 262 5.20 12.58 8.01
CA ASP A 262 4.94 13.82 7.28
C ASP A 262 6.05 14.06 6.26
N ALA A 263 7.31 13.89 6.66
CA ALA A 263 8.46 13.99 5.77
C ALA A 263 8.45 12.90 4.67
N VAL A 264 8.01 11.67 4.99
CA VAL A 264 7.80 10.63 3.98
C VAL A 264 6.70 11.02 3.01
N THR A 265 5.59 11.58 3.49
CA THR A 265 4.48 12.04 2.64
C THR A 265 4.93 13.15 1.68
N VAL A 266 5.73 14.10 2.17
CA VAL A 266 6.35 15.14 1.34
C VAL A 266 7.28 14.52 0.30
N LEU A 267 8.16 13.61 0.71
CA LEU A 267 9.10 12.94 -0.19
C LEU A 267 8.37 12.20 -1.32
N LEU A 268 7.33 11.43 -1.00
CA LEU A 268 6.54 10.66 -1.97
C LEU A 268 5.84 11.51 -3.04
N ASN A 269 5.59 12.78 -2.74
CA ASN A 269 4.97 13.74 -3.66
C ASN A 269 5.98 14.71 -4.30
N HIS A 270 7.27 14.56 -4.02
CA HIS A 270 8.26 15.53 -4.44
C HIS A 270 8.50 15.47 -5.96
N PRO A 271 8.41 16.60 -6.70
CA PRO A 271 8.54 16.62 -8.17
C PRO A 271 9.84 16.01 -8.71
N ALA A 272 10.94 16.11 -7.97
CA ALA A 272 12.22 15.49 -8.30
C ALA A 272 12.17 13.96 -8.47
N LEU A 273 11.14 13.30 -7.92
CA LEU A 273 10.94 11.86 -8.04
C LEU A 273 9.95 11.50 -9.16
N THR A 274 9.49 12.47 -9.95
CA THR A 274 8.60 12.20 -11.08
C THR A 274 9.38 11.46 -12.16
N PRO A 275 9.01 10.21 -12.48
CA PRO A 275 9.68 9.45 -13.50
C PRO A 275 9.34 9.99 -14.89
N THR A 276 10.31 9.88 -15.80
CA THR A 276 10.17 10.19 -17.21
C THR A 276 10.56 8.98 -18.04
N ARG A 277 10.22 8.97 -19.33
CA ARG A 277 10.78 8.01 -20.28
C ARG A 277 11.78 8.69 -21.18
N ASN A 278 12.93 8.05 -21.38
CA ASN A 278 13.90 8.48 -22.37
C ASN A 278 13.54 8.00 -23.79
N ASN A 279 14.36 8.37 -24.77
CA ASN A 279 14.16 8.01 -26.18
C ASN A 279 14.14 6.49 -26.45
N ASN A 280 14.67 5.68 -25.53
CA ASN A 280 14.69 4.23 -25.60
C ASN A 280 13.51 3.58 -24.86
N ASP A 281 12.46 4.34 -24.54
CA ASP A 281 11.30 3.90 -23.74
C ASP A 281 11.69 3.39 -22.34
N THR A 282 12.89 3.71 -21.84
CA THR A 282 13.37 3.31 -20.52
C THR A 282 12.90 4.32 -19.47
N LEU A 283 12.45 3.81 -18.34
CA LEU A 283 11.99 4.60 -17.21
C LEU A 283 13.19 5.18 -16.45
N THR A 284 13.22 6.49 -16.22
CA THR A 284 14.33 7.19 -15.57
C THR A 284 13.84 8.26 -14.60
N ILE A 285 14.60 8.52 -13.54
CA ILE A 285 14.37 9.64 -12.61
C ILE A 285 15.61 10.55 -12.60
N PRO A 286 15.44 11.89 -12.48
CA PRO A 286 16.57 12.81 -12.34
C PRO A 286 17.45 12.46 -11.13
N THR A 287 18.64 11.92 -11.38
CA THR A 287 19.55 11.39 -10.34
C THR A 287 20.03 12.47 -9.36
N ALA A 288 20.51 13.62 -9.84
CA ALA A 288 21.03 14.67 -8.97
C ALA A 288 19.96 15.28 -8.02
N PRO A 289 18.75 15.65 -8.50
CA PRO A 289 17.66 16.05 -7.62
C PRO A 289 17.21 14.97 -6.63
N ALA A 290 17.18 13.69 -7.03
CA ALA A 290 16.84 12.59 -6.12
C ALA A 290 17.88 12.43 -5.00
N HIS A 291 19.17 12.45 -5.33
CA HIS A 291 20.23 12.38 -4.32
C HIS A 291 20.25 13.57 -3.37
N ALA A 292 19.89 14.77 -3.83
CA ALA A 292 19.77 15.94 -2.96
C ALA A 292 18.69 15.76 -1.87
N LEU A 293 17.71 14.88 -2.10
CA LEU A 293 16.70 14.48 -1.13
C LEU A 293 17.13 13.29 -0.26
N GLY A 294 18.38 12.85 -0.37
CA GLY A 294 18.91 11.66 0.33
C GLY A 294 18.36 10.33 -0.19
N VAL A 295 17.71 10.34 -1.35
CA VAL A 295 17.26 9.13 -2.05
C VAL A 295 18.46 8.48 -2.73
N PHE A 296 18.72 7.21 -2.42
CA PHE A 296 19.81 6.45 -3.04
C PHE A 296 19.32 5.52 -4.16
N THR A 297 18.04 5.17 -4.17
CA THR A 297 17.44 4.48 -5.30
C THR A 297 15.94 4.74 -5.39
N VAL A 298 15.38 4.62 -6.58
CA VAL A 298 13.93 4.56 -6.79
C VAL A 298 13.56 3.25 -7.44
N ARG A 299 12.54 2.60 -6.89
CA ARG A 299 11.99 1.32 -7.34
C ARG A 299 10.67 1.54 -8.06
N ALA A 300 10.31 0.58 -8.90
CA ALA A 300 9.10 0.65 -9.69
C ALA A 300 8.36 -0.69 -9.77
N ALA A 301 7.04 -0.62 -9.88
CA ALA A 301 6.15 -1.75 -10.12
C ALA A 301 5.05 -1.38 -11.11
N VAL A 302 4.53 -2.41 -11.78
CA VAL A 302 3.36 -2.32 -12.64
C VAL A 302 2.31 -3.33 -12.20
N ARG A 303 1.04 -2.99 -12.46
CA ARG A 303 -0.05 -3.95 -12.37
C ARG A 303 0.04 -4.96 -13.51
N ARG A 304 0.30 -6.22 -13.17
CA ARG A 304 0.29 -7.35 -14.09
C ARG A 304 -1.06 -8.05 -14.02
N LYS A 305 -1.81 -8.00 -15.12
CA LYS A 305 -3.08 -8.73 -15.26
C LYS A 305 -2.87 -10.22 -15.06
N ILE A 306 -3.82 -10.85 -14.39
CA ILE A 306 -3.87 -12.31 -14.20
C ILE A 306 -4.76 -12.88 -15.31
N PRO A 307 -4.30 -13.88 -16.09
CA PRO A 307 -5.12 -14.51 -17.11
C PRO A 307 -6.47 -14.98 -16.57
N GLY A 308 -7.55 -14.73 -17.31
CA GLY A 308 -8.91 -15.10 -16.90
C GLY A 308 -9.54 -14.22 -15.81
N ARG A 309 -8.87 -13.15 -15.36
CA ARG A 309 -9.40 -12.20 -14.38
C ARG A 309 -9.59 -10.80 -14.98
N THR A 310 -10.61 -10.08 -14.50
CA THR A 310 -11.01 -8.76 -15.04
C THR A 310 -10.51 -7.57 -14.21
N PHE A 311 -9.94 -7.80 -13.03
CA PHE A 311 -9.41 -6.73 -12.16
C PHE A 311 -7.95 -6.37 -12.51
N ASP A 312 -7.44 -5.30 -11.89
CA ASP A 312 -6.14 -4.70 -12.22
C ASP A 312 -4.94 -5.64 -12.03
N GLY A 313 -5.06 -6.67 -11.19
CA GLY A 313 -4.04 -7.70 -10.99
C GLY A 313 -2.99 -7.34 -9.92
N VAL A 314 -1.84 -8.00 -10.00
CA VAL A 314 -0.78 -7.93 -8.98
C VAL A 314 0.25 -6.85 -9.25
N LEU A 315 0.79 -6.25 -8.20
CA LEU A 315 2.01 -5.44 -8.31
C LEU A 315 3.22 -6.35 -8.55
N ALA A 316 3.82 -6.23 -9.73
CA ALA A 316 5.06 -6.90 -10.10
C ALA A 316 6.15 -5.84 -10.34
N PRO A 317 7.42 -6.10 -9.99
CA PRO A 317 8.53 -5.22 -10.32
C PRO A 317 8.55 -4.83 -11.80
N HIS A 318 8.92 -3.59 -12.10
CA HIS A 318 9.11 -3.12 -13.47
C HIS A 318 10.53 -3.47 -13.95
N GLY A 319 10.65 -4.26 -15.03
CA GLY A 319 11.93 -4.80 -15.53
C GLY A 319 12.33 -6.11 -14.84
N ASP A 320 13.33 -6.81 -15.38
CA ASP A 320 13.90 -8.01 -14.78
C ASP A 320 14.54 -7.61 -13.43
N ASP A 321 13.99 -8.15 -12.32
CA ASP A 321 14.40 -7.86 -10.93
C ASP A 321 14.27 -6.40 -10.42
N GLY A 322 13.49 -5.57 -11.11
CA GLY A 322 13.16 -4.22 -10.66
C GLY A 322 14.34 -3.26 -10.70
N ILE A 323 15.13 -3.26 -11.78
CA ILE A 323 16.29 -2.39 -11.99
C ILE A 323 16.03 -0.95 -11.44
N PRO A 324 16.94 -0.40 -10.62
CA PRO A 324 16.87 0.99 -10.15
C PRO A 324 16.60 1.99 -11.28
N LEU A 325 15.77 3.00 -11.02
CA LEU A 325 15.51 4.09 -11.98
C LEU A 325 16.55 5.23 -11.95
N THR A 326 17.49 5.14 -11.02
CA THR A 326 18.55 6.13 -10.73
C THR A 326 19.89 5.45 -10.75
#